data_AF-A0A817AJJ8-F1
#
_entry.id   AF-A0A817AJJ8-F1
#
_cell.length_a   1.000
_cell.length_b   1.000
_cell.length_c   1.000
_cell.angle_alpha   90.00
_cell.angle_beta   90.00
_cell.angle_gamma   90.00
#
_symmetry.space_group_name_H-M   'P 1'
#
loop_
_entity.id
_entity.type
_entity.pdbx_description
1 polymer ?
#
loop_
_entity_poly.entity_id
_entity_poly.type
_entity_poly.pdbx_seq_one_letter_code
_entity_poly.pdbx_strand_id
1 'polypeptide(L)'
;MFSFFFALFLRHAPSSATTSNLELLPNEILFDILSYLSVSDLAYGWLDLNSRFYAIVHSCPIRQIYNEPKWRGRLLRWFPWSYPTDAELLQYFASQFVSLEIHQHLTLSGVNKINILQYPNLRRLTIRRTTTSQVNAIQANNFPYLEYLTLSATENISFNILCQFKLLRSCDLGSIQIDDQDICSSSSIRSLILQKCDPSKLLHLLHHLPQLILFKVNFIWTETSVQQFDFTVDFVHQNLRSLYVSMFNFQFTKGPIDTDRCAVISTLLATLSPDQRIRCHLSLFGMSNFNFEQFHRALRKLNSCRLSCFLTYCLPWHSLPDFDHIRQFSLLNQLRPGPCNSDDFHTYHLTWTSVH
;
A
#
# COMPACT_ATOMS: atom_id res chain seq x y z
N MET A 1 7.56 15.55 16.84
CA MET A 1 8.99 15.17 16.74
C MET A 1 9.89 16.41 16.63
N PHE A 2 9.66 17.33 15.69
CA PHE A 2 10.33 18.64 15.65
C PHE A 2 10.30 19.38 17.00
N SER A 3 9.13 19.51 17.63
CA SER A 3 9.00 20.16 18.94
C SER A 3 9.83 19.50 20.04
N PHE A 4 10.14 18.20 19.91
CA PHE A 4 10.94 17.44 20.88
C PHE A 4 12.43 17.66 20.64
N PHE A 5 12.90 17.56 19.39
CA PHE A 5 14.31 17.82 19.04
C PHE A 5 14.67 19.30 19.13
N PHE A 6 13.75 20.19 18.75
CA PHE A 6 13.90 21.63 18.91
C PHE A 6 13.82 22.05 20.38
N ALA A 7 12.98 21.40 21.21
CA ALA A 7 13.02 21.62 22.66
C ALA A 7 14.28 21.04 23.31
N LEU A 8 14.77 19.88 22.87
CA LEU A 8 16.09 19.35 23.28
C LEU A 8 17.21 20.32 22.88
N PHE A 9 17.18 20.82 21.65
CA PHE A 9 18.12 21.81 21.15
C PHE A 9 18.03 23.10 21.96
N LEU A 10 16.87 23.73 22.12
CA LEU A 10 16.71 24.95 22.93
C LEU A 10 17.07 24.75 24.41
N ARG A 11 16.87 23.54 24.96
CA ARG A 11 17.20 23.20 26.35
C ARG A 11 18.69 22.88 26.54
N HIS A 12 19.42 22.60 25.46
CA HIS A 12 20.85 22.26 25.46
C HIS A 12 21.72 23.19 24.61
N ALA A 13 21.14 24.20 23.96
CA ALA A 13 21.84 25.28 23.28
C ALA A 13 22.25 26.30 24.37
N PRO A 14 23.56 26.56 24.56
CA PRO A 14 24.00 27.13 25.82
C PRO A 14 23.91 28.64 25.82
N SER A 15 23.41 29.18 26.92
CA SER A 15 24.18 30.19 27.65
C SER A 15 25.61 29.65 27.87
N SER A 16 26.48 29.93 26.90
CA SER A 16 27.95 30.06 26.97
C SER A 16 28.88 29.02 27.61
N ALA A 17 28.49 27.84 28.13
CA ALA A 17 29.50 26.98 28.80
C ALA A 17 29.37 25.44 28.77
N THR A 18 28.36 24.84 28.13
CA THR A 18 28.28 23.36 28.05
C THR A 18 28.15 22.92 26.60
N THR A 19 29.12 22.17 26.10
CA THR A 19 29.01 21.47 24.82
C THR A 19 27.70 20.69 24.84
N SER A 20 26.78 20.99 23.92
CA SER A 20 25.52 20.27 23.86
C SER A 20 25.85 18.78 23.68
N ASN A 21 25.26 17.90 24.50
CA ASN A 21 25.53 16.45 24.44
C ASN A 21 25.24 15.83 23.05
N LEU A 22 24.61 16.58 22.14
CA LEU A 22 24.42 16.22 20.75
C LEU A 22 25.75 16.03 20.01
N GLU A 23 26.79 16.78 20.36
CA GLU A 23 28.15 16.59 19.80
C GLU A 23 28.80 15.29 20.28
N LEU A 24 28.27 14.64 21.31
CA LEU A 24 28.78 13.35 21.77
C LEU A 24 28.05 12.17 21.13
N LEU A 25 26.92 12.41 20.45
CA LEU A 25 26.18 11.34 19.77
C LEU A 25 27.01 10.77 18.61
N PRO A 26 27.05 9.44 18.43
CA PRO A 26 27.62 8.82 17.22
C PRO A 26 26.97 9.32 15.93
N ASN A 27 27.74 9.36 14.85
CA ASN A 27 27.25 9.84 13.55
C ASN A 27 26.09 8.99 13.03
N GLU A 28 26.09 7.68 13.31
CA GLU A 28 25.06 6.74 12.89
C GLU A 28 23.70 7.09 13.48
N ILE A 29 23.67 7.48 14.75
CA ILE A 29 22.46 7.92 15.45
C ILE A 29 22.00 9.26 14.87
N LEU A 30 22.93 10.18 14.61
CA LEU A 30 22.61 11.47 14.00
C LEU A 30 22.07 11.30 12.58
N PHE A 31 22.64 10.43 11.75
CA PHE A 31 22.12 10.13 10.42
C PHE A 31 20.70 9.59 10.47
N ASP A 32 20.41 8.64 11.36
CA ASP A 32 19.06 8.09 11.46
C ASP A 32 18.05 9.16 11.90
N ILE A 33 18.38 9.96 12.93
CA ILE A 33 17.52 11.05 13.41
C ILE A 33 17.29 12.10 12.33
N LEU A 34 18.36 12.62 11.72
CA LEU A 34 18.31 13.71 10.75
C LEU A 34 17.63 13.28 9.45
N SER A 35 17.70 11.99 9.09
CA SER A 35 17.05 11.47 7.86
C SER A 35 15.54 11.71 7.81
N TYR A 36 14.87 11.85 8.96
CA TYR A 36 13.43 12.07 9.05
C TYR A 36 13.02 13.54 9.22
N LEU A 37 13.98 14.45 9.32
CA LEU A 37 13.68 15.88 9.43
C LEU A 37 13.23 16.47 8.09
N SER A 38 12.52 17.60 8.15
CA SER A 38 12.19 18.33 6.94
C SER A 38 13.43 19.03 6.38
N VAL A 39 13.49 19.24 5.05
CA VAL A 39 14.58 20.01 4.43
C VAL A 39 14.77 21.41 5.02
N SER A 40 13.69 22.04 5.49
CA SER A 40 13.72 23.34 6.16
C SER A 40 14.37 23.22 7.55
N ASP A 41 14.07 22.16 8.29
CA ASP A 41 14.74 21.90 9.57
C ASP A 41 16.23 21.61 9.37
N LEU A 42 16.59 20.84 8.34
CA LEU A 42 17.98 20.54 8.01
C LEU A 42 18.75 21.81 7.63
N ALA A 43 18.19 22.63 6.74
CA ALA A 43 18.80 23.87 6.29
C ALA A 43 19.00 24.88 7.42
N TYR A 44 17.95 25.14 8.21
CA TYR A 44 17.95 26.25 9.16
C TYR A 44 18.36 25.84 10.58
N GLY A 45 18.15 24.58 10.95
CA GLY A 45 18.41 24.08 12.29
C GLY A 45 19.76 23.38 12.44
N TRP A 46 20.33 22.83 11.36
CA TRP A 46 21.47 21.90 11.46
C TRP A 46 22.67 22.25 10.59
N LEU A 47 22.45 22.82 9.41
CA LEU A 47 23.52 23.04 8.43
C LEU A 47 24.64 23.96 8.96
N ASP A 48 24.29 25.00 9.71
CA ASP A 48 25.23 26.04 10.19
C ASP A 48 25.66 25.87 11.66
N LEU A 49 25.41 24.71 12.29
CA LEU A 49 25.78 24.51 13.71
C LEU A 49 27.29 24.43 13.92
N ASN A 50 27.97 23.51 13.23
CA ASN A 50 29.42 23.37 13.19
C ASN A 50 29.83 22.50 11.98
N SER A 51 31.13 22.39 11.71
CA SER A 51 31.66 21.65 10.54
C SER A 51 31.25 20.17 10.51
N ARG A 52 31.06 19.54 11.67
CA ARG A 52 30.61 18.15 11.76
C ARG A 52 29.16 18.02 11.33
N PHE A 53 28.25 18.83 11.88
CA PHE A 53 26.84 18.80 11.49
C PHE A 53 26.65 19.20 10.03
N TYR A 54 27.42 20.17 9.53
CA TYR A 54 27.46 20.49 8.11
C TYR A 54 27.77 19.24 7.27
N ALA A 55 28.85 18.52 7.58
CA ALA A 55 29.23 17.30 6.86
C ALA A 55 28.17 16.19 6.98
N ILE A 56 27.56 16.02 8.16
CA ILE A 56 26.49 15.03 8.38
C ILE A 56 25.26 15.39 7.55
N VAL A 57 24.76 16.63 7.62
CA VAL A 57 23.58 17.07 6.87
C VAL A 57 23.80 16.87 5.37
N HIS A 58 24.98 17.21 4.85
CA HIS A 58 25.31 17.01 3.43
C HIS A 58 25.45 15.55 3.00
N SER A 59 25.70 14.65 3.93
CA SER A 59 25.86 13.21 3.66
C SER A 59 24.63 12.39 4.02
N CYS A 60 23.61 13.02 4.63
CA CYS A 60 22.48 12.32 5.21
C CYS A 60 21.48 11.92 4.11
N PRO A 61 21.12 10.64 3.99
CA PRO A 61 20.03 10.25 3.11
C PRO A 61 18.71 10.78 3.68
N ILE A 62 17.93 11.49 2.86
CA ILE A 62 16.68 12.11 3.30
C ILE A 62 15.51 11.17 3.05
N ARG A 63 14.74 10.93 4.11
CA ARG A 63 13.52 10.13 4.16
C ARG A 63 12.35 11.03 4.56
N GLN A 64 11.98 11.94 3.68
CA GLN A 64 11.03 12.97 4.02
C GLN A 64 9.60 12.60 3.65
N ILE A 65 8.71 12.97 4.57
CA ILE A 65 7.28 13.12 4.31
C ILE A 65 7.04 14.58 3.92
N TYR A 66 6.72 14.82 2.65
CA TYR A 66 6.35 16.14 2.20
C TYR A 66 4.94 16.48 2.70
N ASN A 67 4.89 17.44 3.61
CA ASN A 67 3.66 18.05 4.09
C ASN A 67 3.76 19.54 3.79
N GLU A 68 2.66 20.16 3.36
CA GLU A 68 2.58 21.63 3.27
C GLU A 68 2.94 22.19 4.66
N PRO A 69 3.96 23.07 4.77
CA PRO A 69 4.43 23.50 6.06
C PRO A 69 3.39 24.39 6.73
N LYS A 70 2.62 23.81 7.65
CA LYS A 70 1.68 24.53 8.53
C LYS A 70 2.36 25.63 9.36
N TRP A 71 3.68 25.54 9.51
CA TRP A 71 4.50 26.40 10.37
C TRP A 71 5.08 27.62 9.67
N ARG A 72 4.88 27.77 8.34
CA ARG A 72 5.45 28.90 7.58
C ARG A 72 5.04 30.25 8.17
N GLY A 73 3.81 30.36 8.66
CA GLY A 73 3.32 31.57 9.35
C GLY A 73 4.00 31.87 10.70
N ARG A 74 4.58 30.86 11.39
CA ARG A 74 5.31 31.07 12.66
C ARG A 74 6.79 31.41 12.43
N LEU A 75 7.43 30.77 11.44
CA LEU A 75 8.84 31.04 11.11
C LEU A 75 9.05 32.44 10.53
N LEU A 76 8.15 32.89 9.63
CA LEU A 76 8.17 34.26 9.09
C LEU A 76 8.04 35.34 10.17
N ARG A 77 7.46 35.00 11.34
CA ARG A 77 7.31 35.94 12.46
C ARG A 77 8.61 36.13 13.25
N TRP A 78 9.49 35.14 13.26
CA TRP A 78 10.74 35.17 14.03
C TRP A 78 11.96 35.54 13.19
N PHE A 79 11.88 35.34 11.87
CA PHE A 79 12.96 35.66 10.97
C PHE A 79 12.42 36.32 9.68
N PRO A 80 12.49 37.66 9.57
CA PRO A 80 11.84 38.44 8.49
C PRO A 80 12.64 38.52 7.18
N TRP A 81 13.72 37.75 7.02
CA TRP A 81 14.57 37.77 5.82
C TRP A 81 14.00 36.85 4.73
N SER A 82 14.35 37.11 3.46
CA SER A 82 13.92 36.34 2.28
C SER A 82 14.50 34.92 2.29
N TYR A 83 13.83 34.02 3.00
CA TYR A 83 14.20 32.61 3.06
C TYR A 83 13.96 31.91 1.72
N PRO A 84 14.85 30.99 1.31
CA PRO A 84 14.55 30.12 0.20
C PRO A 84 13.24 29.39 0.47
N THR A 85 12.42 29.35 -0.57
CA THR A 85 11.15 28.63 -0.59
C THR A 85 11.40 27.14 -0.37
N ASP A 86 10.40 26.41 0.14
CA ASP A 86 10.55 24.96 0.33
C ASP A 86 10.88 24.24 -0.98
N ALA A 87 10.47 24.79 -2.13
CA ALA A 87 10.84 24.28 -3.44
C ALA A 87 12.35 24.40 -3.72
N GLU A 88 12.96 25.54 -3.37
CA GLU A 88 14.41 25.74 -3.51
C GLU A 88 15.19 24.83 -2.57
N LEU A 89 14.70 24.63 -1.34
CA LEU A 89 15.31 23.70 -0.39
C LEU A 89 15.19 22.24 -0.83
N LEU A 90 14.02 21.85 -1.33
CA LEU A 90 13.83 20.52 -1.92
C LEU A 90 14.81 20.29 -3.08
N GLN A 91 14.98 21.29 -3.95
CA GLN A 91 15.92 21.23 -5.05
C GLN A 91 17.38 21.17 -4.57
N TYR A 92 17.75 21.96 -3.56
CA TYR A 92 19.08 21.95 -2.96
C TYR A 92 19.46 20.57 -2.42
N PHE A 93 18.53 19.90 -1.76
CA PHE A 93 18.73 18.57 -1.19
C PHE A 93 18.40 17.41 -2.14
N ALA A 94 18.03 17.68 -3.39
CA ALA A 94 17.35 16.69 -4.24
C ALA A 94 18.13 15.38 -4.46
N SER A 95 19.46 15.46 -4.54
CA SER A 95 20.34 14.28 -4.68
C SER A 95 20.43 13.40 -3.43
N GLN A 96 20.06 13.92 -2.26
CA GLN A 96 20.11 13.18 -1.00
C GLN A 96 18.82 12.41 -0.70
N PHE A 97 17.73 12.68 -1.44
CA PHE A 97 16.46 11.98 -1.23
C PHE A 97 16.57 10.51 -1.63
N VAL A 98 16.33 9.65 -0.64
CA VAL A 98 16.18 8.20 -0.84
C VAL A 98 14.74 7.74 -0.66
N SER A 99 13.91 8.53 0.03
CA SER A 99 12.49 8.27 0.20
C SER A 99 11.70 9.57 0.16
N LEU A 100 10.66 9.60 -0.68
CA LEU A 100 9.75 10.73 -0.82
C LEU A 100 8.30 10.26 -0.64
N GLU A 101 7.61 10.81 0.35
CA GLU A 101 6.17 10.60 0.56
C GLU A 101 5.38 11.90 0.36
N ILE A 102 4.43 11.89 -0.58
CA ILE A 102 3.53 13.00 -0.90
C ILE A 102 2.12 12.61 -0.42
N HIS A 103 1.66 13.24 0.67
CA HIS A 103 0.38 12.93 1.29
C HIS A 103 -0.83 13.43 0.52
N GLN A 104 -1.97 12.76 0.74
CA GLN A 104 -3.28 13.09 0.18
C GLN A 104 -3.82 14.47 0.58
N HIS A 105 -3.29 15.05 1.66
CA HIS A 105 -3.75 16.35 2.18
C HIS A 105 -3.19 17.55 1.44
N LEU A 106 -2.23 17.32 0.54
CA LEU A 106 -1.73 18.36 -0.36
C LEU A 106 -2.81 18.67 -1.39
N THR A 107 -3.00 19.97 -1.62
CA THR A 107 -3.82 20.43 -2.74
C THR A 107 -3.24 19.93 -4.06
N LEU A 108 -4.06 19.74 -5.11
CA LEU A 108 -3.56 19.36 -6.44
C LEU A 108 -2.50 20.33 -6.96
N SER A 109 -2.68 21.63 -6.69
CA SER A 109 -1.70 22.66 -7.03
C SER A 109 -0.39 22.50 -6.27
N GLY A 110 -0.42 22.06 -5.01
CA GLY A 110 0.76 21.69 -4.24
C GLY A 110 1.48 20.46 -4.81
N VAL A 111 0.72 19.41 -5.15
CA VAL A 111 1.27 18.19 -5.78
C VAL A 111 1.95 18.51 -7.12
N ASN A 112 1.33 19.34 -7.95
CA ASN A 112 1.85 19.72 -9.28
C ASN A 112 3.15 20.53 -9.23
N LYS A 113 3.47 21.15 -8.09
CA LYS A 113 4.74 21.86 -7.91
C LYS A 113 5.92 20.93 -7.66
N ILE A 114 5.66 19.68 -7.25
CA ILE A 114 6.71 18.71 -6.93
C ILE A 114 7.09 17.99 -8.22
N ASN A 115 8.23 18.36 -8.79
CA ASN A 115 8.83 17.64 -9.90
C ASN A 115 9.60 16.42 -9.38
N ILE A 116 8.97 15.25 -9.43
CA ILE A 116 9.56 14.00 -8.93
C ILE A 116 10.85 13.59 -9.66
N LEU A 117 11.09 14.10 -10.87
CA LEU A 117 12.30 13.78 -11.65
C LEU A 117 13.57 14.40 -11.06
N GLN A 118 13.45 15.35 -10.13
CA GLN A 118 14.59 15.99 -9.49
C GLN A 118 15.30 15.06 -8.50
N TYR A 119 14.70 13.92 -8.13
CA TYR A 119 15.18 13.03 -7.07
C TYR A 119 15.68 11.69 -7.65
N PRO A 120 16.86 11.65 -8.29
CA PRO A 120 17.34 10.49 -9.04
C PRO A 120 17.72 9.29 -8.15
N ASN A 121 17.98 9.53 -6.86
CA ASN A 121 18.44 8.52 -5.91
C ASN A 121 17.29 7.89 -5.10
N LEU A 122 16.04 8.13 -5.49
CA LEU A 122 14.88 7.57 -4.81
C LEU A 122 14.87 6.05 -4.86
N ARG A 123 14.73 5.46 -3.67
CA ARG A 123 14.46 4.04 -3.45
C ARG A 123 13.01 3.79 -3.05
N ARG A 124 12.35 4.79 -2.46
CA ARG A 124 10.93 4.72 -2.10
C ARG A 124 10.19 5.96 -2.59
N LEU A 125 9.10 5.74 -3.31
CA LEU A 125 8.21 6.80 -3.77
C LEU A 125 6.77 6.47 -3.38
N THR A 126 6.18 7.34 -2.57
CA THR A 126 4.77 7.27 -2.19
C THR A 126 4.07 8.53 -2.66
N ILE A 127 3.10 8.40 -3.56
CA ILE A 127 2.27 9.51 -4.02
C ILE A 127 0.81 9.11 -3.84
N ARG A 128 0.13 9.71 -2.87
CA ARG A 128 -1.26 9.33 -2.58
C ARG A 128 -2.27 9.95 -3.55
N ARG A 129 -1.89 11.02 -4.23
CA ARG A 129 -2.68 11.73 -5.25
C ARG A 129 -1.76 12.12 -6.39
N THR A 130 -1.83 11.38 -7.48
CA THR A 130 -0.96 11.53 -8.65
C THR A 130 -1.67 12.28 -9.77
N THR A 131 -0.92 12.97 -10.60
CA THR A 131 -1.38 13.40 -11.93
C THR A 131 -0.90 12.46 -13.02
N THR A 132 -1.54 12.49 -14.19
CA THR A 132 -1.13 11.70 -15.36
C THR A 132 0.31 11.99 -15.76
N SER A 133 0.77 13.24 -15.65
CA SER A 133 2.16 13.61 -15.93
C SER A 133 3.14 12.94 -14.96
N GLN A 134 2.81 12.88 -13.66
CA GLN A 134 3.62 12.18 -12.67
C GLN A 134 3.64 10.67 -12.93
N VAL A 135 2.51 10.06 -13.28
CA VAL A 135 2.47 8.62 -13.65
C VAL A 135 3.37 8.35 -14.85
N ASN A 136 3.27 9.18 -15.90
CA ASN A 136 4.10 9.02 -17.09
C ASN A 136 5.59 9.23 -16.82
N ALA A 137 5.93 10.08 -15.84
CA ALA A 137 7.30 10.32 -15.41
C ALA A 137 7.91 9.15 -14.61
N ILE A 138 7.09 8.29 -14.01
CA ILE A 138 7.54 7.07 -13.32
C ILE A 138 7.98 6.06 -14.37
N GLN A 139 9.28 6.06 -14.64
CA GLN A 139 9.94 5.18 -15.60
C GLN A 139 11.25 4.67 -14.99
N ALA A 140 11.69 3.48 -15.39
CA ALA A 140 12.88 2.85 -14.81
C ALA A 140 14.17 3.65 -15.08
N ASN A 141 14.25 4.38 -16.20
CA ASN A 141 15.37 5.27 -16.51
C ASN A 141 15.45 6.50 -15.59
N ASN A 142 14.29 7.00 -15.13
CA ASN A 142 14.21 8.17 -14.25
C ASN A 142 14.46 7.80 -12.78
N PHE A 143 14.10 6.56 -12.38
CA PHE A 143 14.26 6.07 -11.02
C PHE A 143 14.96 4.69 -11.00
N PRO A 144 16.26 4.63 -11.36
CA PRO A 144 16.98 3.36 -11.53
C PRO A 144 17.15 2.57 -10.22
N TYR A 145 17.02 3.25 -9.07
CA TYR A 145 17.18 2.66 -7.74
C TYR A 145 15.86 2.38 -7.02
N LEU A 146 14.71 2.53 -7.68
CA LEU A 146 13.42 2.41 -7.04
C LEU A 146 13.15 0.97 -6.58
N GLU A 147 12.93 0.82 -5.28
CA GLU A 147 12.64 -0.47 -4.62
C GLU A 147 11.17 -0.58 -4.16
N TYR A 148 10.55 0.55 -3.83
CA TYR A 148 9.19 0.64 -3.29
C TYR A 148 8.38 1.73 -3.99
N LEU A 149 7.21 1.37 -4.50
CA LEU A 149 6.29 2.29 -5.17
C LEU A 149 4.90 2.22 -4.55
N THR A 150 4.33 3.36 -4.19
CA THR A 150 2.95 3.46 -3.70
C THR A 150 2.19 4.57 -4.40
N LEU A 151 1.08 4.22 -5.07
CA LEU A 151 0.26 5.09 -5.90
C LEU A 151 -1.25 4.86 -5.62
N SER A 152 -1.78 5.40 -4.53
CA SER A 152 -3.12 5.01 -4.04
C SER A 152 -4.32 5.58 -4.83
N ALA A 153 -4.19 6.73 -5.48
CA ALA A 153 -5.28 7.36 -6.25
C ALA A 153 -4.92 7.48 -7.74
N THR A 154 -4.19 6.50 -8.27
CA THR A 154 -3.94 6.38 -9.72
C THR A 154 -5.08 5.63 -10.37
N GLU A 155 -5.52 6.10 -11.54
CA GLU A 155 -6.54 5.41 -12.31
C GLU A 155 -6.00 4.25 -13.14
N ASN A 156 -4.71 4.24 -13.52
CA ASN A 156 -3.98 3.10 -14.07
C ASN A 156 -2.48 3.42 -14.26
N ILE A 157 -1.58 2.55 -13.80
CA ILE A 157 -0.19 2.49 -14.27
C ILE A 157 -0.03 1.26 -15.18
N SER A 158 0.74 1.36 -16.26
CA SER A 158 0.97 0.20 -17.14
C SER A 158 1.85 -0.85 -16.44
N PHE A 159 1.48 -2.11 -16.56
CA PHE A 159 2.25 -3.24 -16.03
C PHE A 159 3.66 -3.34 -16.65
N ASN A 160 3.79 -3.06 -17.94
CA ASN A 160 5.10 -3.03 -18.62
C ASN A 160 6.07 -2.04 -17.98
N ILE A 161 5.59 -0.87 -17.56
CA ILE A 161 6.42 0.13 -16.87
C ILE A 161 7.00 -0.46 -15.57
N LEU A 162 6.16 -1.13 -14.77
CA LEU A 162 6.61 -1.75 -13.51
C LEU A 162 7.67 -2.82 -13.76
N CYS A 163 7.51 -3.58 -14.84
CA CYS A 163 8.45 -4.63 -15.23
C CYS A 163 9.82 -4.14 -15.69
N GLN A 164 9.94 -2.87 -16.10
CA GLN A 164 11.23 -2.28 -16.47
C GLN A 164 12.14 -2.03 -15.25
N PHE A 165 11.57 -1.96 -14.05
CA PHE A 165 12.35 -1.71 -12.84
C PHE A 165 13.07 -2.97 -12.36
N LYS A 166 14.41 -2.92 -12.43
CA LYS A 166 15.27 -4.05 -12.01
C LYS A 166 15.29 -4.29 -10.50
N LEU A 167 14.98 -3.26 -9.70
CA LEU A 167 15.08 -3.29 -8.24
C LEU A 167 13.73 -3.16 -7.52
N LEU A 168 12.61 -3.02 -8.24
CA LEU A 168 11.30 -2.79 -7.66
C LEU A 168 10.75 -4.05 -7.00
N ARG A 169 10.78 -4.07 -5.67
CA ARG A 169 10.39 -5.22 -4.85
C ARG A 169 8.95 -5.16 -4.39
N SER A 170 8.41 -3.97 -4.18
CA SER A 170 7.07 -3.80 -3.60
C SER A 170 6.29 -2.68 -4.27
N CYS A 171 5.04 -2.98 -4.61
CA CYS A 171 4.09 -2.04 -5.21
C CYS A 171 2.78 -2.03 -4.42
N ASP A 172 2.25 -0.85 -4.14
CA ASP A 172 0.87 -0.63 -3.68
C ASP A 172 0.19 0.37 -4.60
N LEU A 173 -0.75 -0.11 -5.41
CA LEU A 173 -1.30 0.62 -6.54
C LEU A 173 -2.82 0.69 -6.42
N GLY A 174 -3.38 1.83 -6.82
CA GLY A 174 -4.83 1.99 -6.99
C GLY A 174 -5.36 0.97 -7.99
N SER A 175 -4.79 0.96 -9.19
CA SER A 175 -5.11 0.03 -10.26
C SER A 175 -3.92 -0.13 -11.21
N ILE A 176 -4.00 -1.14 -12.05
CA ILE A 176 -2.98 -1.46 -13.05
C ILE A 176 -3.64 -1.72 -14.40
N GLN A 177 -3.06 -1.16 -15.45
CA GLN A 177 -3.42 -1.46 -16.83
C GLN A 177 -2.54 -2.59 -17.35
N ILE A 178 -3.20 -3.60 -17.92
CA ILE A 178 -2.58 -4.82 -18.42
C ILE A 178 -3.06 -5.01 -19.85
N ASP A 179 -2.13 -4.91 -20.79
CA ASP A 179 -2.42 -5.13 -22.20
C ASP A 179 -2.09 -6.60 -22.53
N ASP A 180 -2.86 -7.24 -23.42
CA ASP A 180 -2.71 -8.70 -23.68
C ASP A 180 -1.37 -9.08 -24.33
N GLN A 181 -0.60 -8.08 -24.79
CA GLN A 181 0.74 -8.24 -25.35
C GLN A 181 1.86 -8.08 -24.31
N ASP A 182 1.50 -7.86 -23.04
CA ASP A 182 2.48 -7.64 -21.98
C ASP A 182 3.23 -8.95 -21.69
N ILE A 183 4.47 -9.03 -22.16
CA ILE A 183 5.36 -10.16 -21.87
C ILE A 183 6.42 -9.68 -20.90
N CYS A 184 6.25 -10.06 -19.64
CA CYS A 184 7.24 -9.81 -18.59
C CYS A 184 7.66 -11.13 -17.95
N SER A 185 8.93 -11.49 -18.09
CA SER A 185 9.50 -12.73 -17.55
C SER A 185 10.56 -12.50 -16.47
N SER A 186 10.91 -11.24 -16.18
CA SER A 186 12.04 -10.88 -15.29
C SER A 186 11.69 -9.89 -14.19
N SER A 187 10.41 -9.80 -13.79
CA SER A 187 10.01 -8.91 -12.70
C SER A 187 10.70 -9.24 -11.38
N SER A 188 11.21 -8.21 -10.70
CA SER A 188 11.80 -8.31 -9.36
C SER A 188 10.77 -8.13 -8.23
N ILE A 189 9.49 -7.93 -8.58
CA ILE A 189 8.40 -7.66 -7.65
C ILE A 189 8.12 -8.90 -6.80
N ARG A 190 8.17 -8.70 -5.48
CA ARG A 190 7.90 -9.72 -4.46
C ARG A 190 6.61 -9.45 -3.69
N SER A 191 6.16 -8.20 -3.68
CA SER A 191 4.94 -7.78 -2.99
C SER A 191 4.12 -6.87 -3.92
N LEU A 192 2.89 -7.26 -4.22
CA LEU A 192 1.97 -6.45 -5.01
C LEU A 192 0.64 -6.30 -4.27
N ILE A 193 0.24 -5.05 -4.07
CA ILE A 193 -1.04 -4.66 -3.50
C ILE A 193 -1.80 -3.87 -4.57
N LEU A 194 -3.00 -4.34 -4.93
CA LEU A 194 -3.90 -3.70 -5.89
C LEU A 194 -5.21 -3.34 -5.19
N GLN A 195 -5.58 -2.06 -5.21
CA GLN A 195 -6.84 -1.59 -4.62
C GLN A 195 -8.04 -1.82 -5.54
N LYS A 196 -7.78 -1.99 -6.83
CA LYS A 196 -8.74 -2.35 -7.87
C LYS A 196 -8.02 -3.16 -8.94
N CYS A 197 -8.55 -4.33 -9.25
CA CYS A 197 -8.09 -5.17 -10.35
C CYS A 197 -9.31 -5.71 -11.08
N ASP A 198 -9.24 -5.75 -12.41
CA ASP A 198 -10.15 -6.59 -13.17
C ASP A 198 -9.81 -8.05 -12.88
N PRO A 199 -10.75 -8.86 -12.38
CA PRO A 199 -10.52 -10.27 -12.15
C PRO A 199 -10.00 -11.00 -13.38
N SER A 200 -10.52 -10.71 -14.58
CA SER A 200 -10.13 -11.40 -15.82
C SER A 200 -8.61 -11.32 -16.09
N LYS A 201 -7.96 -10.26 -15.59
CA LYS A 201 -6.53 -10.01 -15.75
C LYS A 201 -5.66 -10.57 -14.62
N LEU A 202 -6.27 -11.14 -13.58
CA LEU A 202 -5.58 -11.64 -12.39
C LEU A 202 -4.56 -12.74 -12.73
N LEU A 203 -4.99 -13.73 -13.52
CA LEU A 203 -4.13 -14.84 -13.90
C LEU A 203 -2.94 -14.37 -14.74
N HIS A 204 -3.18 -13.41 -15.64
CA HIS A 204 -2.13 -12.83 -16.45
C HIS A 204 -1.07 -12.15 -15.57
N LEU A 205 -1.47 -11.29 -14.63
CA LEU A 205 -0.54 -10.67 -13.67
C LEU A 205 0.31 -11.71 -12.94
N LEU A 206 -0.36 -12.72 -12.39
CA LEU A 206 0.29 -13.70 -11.54
C LEU A 206 1.27 -14.59 -12.33
N HIS A 207 0.97 -14.87 -13.59
CA HIS A 207 1.88 -15.60 -14.49
C HIS A 207 3.16 -14.81 -14.77
N HIS A 208 3.06 -13.47 -14.87
CA HIS A 208 4.19 -12.59 -15.20
C HIS A 208 5.02 -12.11 -14.00
N LEU A 209 4.71 -12.58 -12.79
CA LEU A 209 5.38 -12.15 -11.54
C LEU A 209 6.01 -13.32 -10.78
N PRO A 210 6.92 -14.11 -11.36
CA PRO A 210 7.40 -15.37 -10.77
C PRO A 210 8.08 -15.23 -9.39
N GLN A 211 8.52 -14.03 -9.02
CA GLN A 211 9.15 -13.73 -7.73
C GLN A 211 8.15 -13.29 -6.64
N LEU A 212 6.85 -13.25 -6.94
CA LEU A 212 5.81 -12.80 -6.03
C LEU A 212 5.70 -13.71 -4.80
N ILE A 213 5.83 -13.10 -3.62
CA ILE A 213 5.72 -13.75 -2.31
C ILE A 213 4.39 -13.37 -1.66
N LEU A 214 4.01 -12.10 -1.77
CA LEU A 214 2.78 -11.54 -1.24
C LEU A 214 1.98 -10.90 -2.36
N PHE A 215 0.71 -11.28 -2.45
CA PHE A 215 -0.25 -10.63 -3.32
C PHE A 215 -1.48 -10.22 -2.53
N LYS A 216 -1.90 -8.96 -2.67
CA LYS A 216 -3.14 -8.44 -2.12
C LYS A 216 -3.93 -7.78 -3.22
N VAL A 217 -5.21 -8.15 -3.34
CA VAL A 217 -6.11 -7.59 -4.34
C VAL A 217 -7.45 -7.29 -3.70
N ASN A 218 -8.01 -6.14 -4.06
CA ASN A 218 -9.36 -5.77 -3.74
C ASN A 218 -10.20 -5.78 -5.04
N PHE A 219 -11.27 -6.56 -5.04
CA PHE A 219 -12.28 -6.58 -6.08
C PHE A 219 -13.45 -5.70 -5.65
N ILE A 220 -13.79 -4.74 -6.49
CA ILE A 220 -15.00 -3.92 -6.32
C ILE A 220 -16.04 -4.49 -7.27
N TRP A 221 -17.12 -5.05 -6.70
CA TRP A 221 -18.19 -5.65 -7.47
C TRP A 221 -19.08 -4.56 -8.09
N THR A 222 -19.19 -4.58 -9.41
CA THR A 222 -20.18 -3.81 -10.17
C THR A 222 -21.04 -4.77 -10.99
N GLU A 223 -22.29 -4.42 -11.31
CA GLU A 223 -23.20 -5.25 -12.12
C GLU A 223 -22.57 -5.78 -13.43
N THR A 224 -21.67 -4.99 -14.04
CA THR A 224 -20.97 -5.34 -15.27
C THR A 224 -19.83 -6.37 -15.11
N SER A 225 -19.35 -6.60 -13.89
CA SER A 225 -18.12 -7.37 -13.63
C SER A 225 -18.29 -8.89 -13.59
N VAL A 226 -19.54 -9.40 -13.61
CA VAL A 226 -19.78 -10.83 -13.33
C VAL A 226 -19.65 -11.73 -14.56
N GLN A 227 -19.79 -11.17 -15.76
CA GLN A 227 -19.86 -11.96 -17.00
C GLN A 227 -18.51 -12.52 -17.49
N GLN A 228 -17.40 -12.27 -16.79
CA GLN A 228 -16.04 -12.51 -17.31
C GLN A 228 -15.17 -13.48 -16.48
N PHE A 229 -15.77 -14.24 -15.55
CA PHE A 229 -15.05 -15.18 -14.69
C PHE A 229 -14.97 -16.60 -15.26
N ASP A 230 -14.28 -16.78 -16.39
CA ASP A 230 -13.86 -18.11 -16.85
C ASP A 230 -12.38 -18.30 -16.56
N PHE A 231 -12.08 -18.88 -15.39
CA PHE A 231 -10.72 -19.30 -15.06
C PHE A 231 -10.64 -20.82 -15.04
N THR A 232 -9.98 -21.38 -16.04
CA THR A 232 -9.67 -22.82 -16.11
C THR A 232 -8.17 -22.98 -16.28
N VAL A 233 -7.40 -22.55 -15.28
CA VAL A 233 -5.94 -22.75 -15.27
C VAL A 233 -5.49 -23.19 -13.89
N ASP A 234 -4.78 -24.32 -13.84
CA ASP A 234 -4.05 -24.78 -12.66
C ASP A 234 -2.89 -23.81 -12.38
N PHE A 235 -3.10 -22.87 -11.45
CA PHE A 235 -2.12 -21.85 -11.15
C PHE A 235 -1.16 -22.30 -10.04
N VAL A 236 0.08 -22.67 -10.40
CA VAL A 236 1.15 -23.00 -9.44
C VAL A 236 2.18 -21.86 -9.39
N HIS A 237 2.17 -21.08 -8.30
CA HIS A 237 3.17 -20.03 -8.08
C HIS A 237 4.16 -20.43 -6.99
N GLN A 238 5.33 -20.92 -7.41
CA GLN A 238 6.32 -21.56 -6.54
C GLN A 238 6.75 -20.71 -5.33
N ASN A 239 6.77 -19.38 -5.51
CA ASN A 239 7.22 -18.43 -4.50
C ASN A 239 6.09 -17.79 -3.69
N LEU A 240 4.82 -17.95 -4.10
CA LEU A 240 3.71 -17.29 -3.42
C LEU A 240 3.56 -17.91 -2.02
N ARG A 241 3.41 -17.06 -1.01
CA ARG A 241 3.26 -17.46 0.39
C ARG A 241 1.99 -16.90 1.00
N SER A 242 1.59 -15.70 0.60
CA SER A 242 0.40 -15.05 1.11
C SER A 242 -0.42 -14.43 -0.01
N LEU A 243 -1.70 -14.73 0.00
CA LEU A 243 -2.70 -14.15 -0.89
C LEU A 243 -3.79 -13.50 -0.05
N TYR A 244 -4.04 -12.22 -0.28
CA TYR A 244 -5.12 -11.47 0.35
C TYR A 244 -6.11 -11.07 -0.74
N VAL A 245 -7.34 -11.53 -0.64
CA VAL A 245 -8.43 -11.17 -1.54
C VAL A 245 -9.50 -10.49 -0.73
N SER A 246 -9.80 -9.24 -1.04
CA SER A 246 -10.97 -8.55 -0.50
C SER A 246 -12.00 -8.39 -1.62
N MET A 247 -13.26 -8.67 -1.34
CA MET A 247 -14.36 -8.47 -2.28
C MET A 247 -15.37 -7.53 -1.63
N PHE A 248 -15.55 -6.37 -2.24
CA PHE A 248 -16.44 -5.32 -1.78
C PHE A 248 -17.65 -5.23 -2.70
N ASN A 249 -18.82 -5.48 -2.16
CA ASN A 249 -20.07 -5.10 -2.81
C ASN A 249 -20.54 -3.74 -2.26
N PHE A 250 -20.38 -2.68 -3.05
CA PHE A 250 -20.94 -1.36 -2.73
C PHE A 250 -22.34 -1.15 -3.31
N GLN A 251 -22.83 -2.09 -4.13
CA GLN A 251 -24.21 -2.05 -4.61
C GLN A 251 -25.11 -2.57 -3.50
N PHE A 252 -25.57 -1.63 -2.67
CA PHE A 252 -26.61 -1.85 -1.68
C PHE A 252 -28.01 -1.72 -2.31
N THR A 253 -28.17 -2.14 -3.56
CA THR A 253 -29.44 -2.10 -4.26
C THR A 253 -30.34 -3.21 -3.73
N LYS A 254 -31.58 -2.88 -3.35
CA LYS A 254 -32.58 -3.80 -2.78
C LYS A 254 -33.16 -4.80 -3.80
N GLY A 255 -32.53 -4.98 -4.97
CA GLY A 255 -33.00 -5.88 -6.01
C GLY A 255 -32.39 -7.28 -5.91
N PRO A 256 -33.04 -8.32 -6.45
CA PRO A 256 -32.41 -9.62 -6.64
C PRO A 256 -31.27 -9.46 -7.63
N ILE A 257 -30.03 -9.47 -7.12
CA ILE A 257 -28.85 -9.51 -7.96
C ILE A 257 -28.71 -10.95 -8.43
N ASP A 258 -29.04 -11.19 -9.70
CA ASP A 258 -29.16 -12.51 -10.35
C ASP A 258 -27.82 -13.17 -10.66
N THR A 259 -26.75 -12.69 -10.03
CA THR A 259 -25.39 -13.15 -10.28
C THR A 259 -24.89 -13.99 -9.12
N ASP A 260 -24.50 -15.23 -9.44
CA ASP A 260 -23.98 -16.17 -8.47
C ASP A 260 -22.58 -15.75 -8.00
N ARG A 261 -22.56 -14.87 -6.99
CA ARG A 261 -21.33 -14.36 -6.37
C ARG A 261 -20.50 -15.48 -5.74
N CYS A 262 -21.16 -16.56 -5.33
CA CYS A 262 -20.50 -17.73 -4.78
C CYS A 262 -19.78 -18.51 -5.87
N ALA A 263 -20.31 -18.58 -7.09
CA ALA A 263 -19.60 -19.17 -8.23
C ALA A 263 -18.26 -18.47 -8.47
N VAL A 264 -18.22 -17.14 -8.49
CA VAL A 264 -16.96 -16.38 -8.67
C VAL A 264 -15.95 -16.68 -7.58
N ILE A 265 -16.36 -16.64 -6.31
CA ILE A 265 -15.48 -17.00 -5.18
C ILE A 265 -15.02 -18.45 -5.30
N SER A 266 -15.93 -19.35 -5.70
CA SER A 266 -15.61 -20.76 -5.90
C SER A 266 -14.59 -20.96 -7.01
N THR A 267 -14.73 -20.25 -8.13
CA THR A 267 -13.80 -20.28 -9.26
C THR A 267 -12.45 -19.72 -8.85
N LEU A 268 -12.41 -18.58 -8.14
CA LEU A 268 -11.17 -18.01 -7.62
C LEU A 268 -10.48 -18.95 -6.62
N LEU A 269 -11.23 -19.57 -5.72
CA LEU A 269 -10.68 -20.53 -4.76
C LEU A 269 -10.21 -21.82 -5.47
N ALA A 270 -10.90 -22.26 -6.52
CA ALA A 270 -10.51 -23.42 -7.31
C ALA A 270 -9.25 -23.18 -8.16
N THR A 271 -9.01 -21.95 -8.64
CA THR A 271 -7.81 -21.61 -9.42
C THR A 271 -6.57 -21.52 -8.57
N LEU A 272 -6.71 -21.19 -7.29
CA LEU A 272 -5.63 -21.22 -6.31
C LEU A 272 -5.29 -22.69 -6.03
N SER A 273 -4.39 -23.22 -6.86
CA SER A 273 -3.88 -24.58 -6.81
C SER A 273 -3.60 -25.04 -5.37
N PRO A 274 -3.73 -26.34 -5.09
CA PRO A 274 -3.53 -26.92 -3.78
C PRO A 274 -2.09 -26.86 -3.20
N ASP A 275 -1.35 -25.75 -3.33
CA ASP A 275 -0.07 -25.57 -2.64
C ASP A 275 -0.28 -25.24 -1.15
N GLN A 276 0.04 -26.19 -0.29
CA GLN A 276 -0.05 -26.06 1.18
C GLN A 276 0.72 -24.88 1.77
N ARG A 277 1.68 -24.32 1.01
CA ARG A 277 2.51 -23.20 1.45
C ARG A 277 1.79 -21.86 1.36
N ILE A 278 0.69 -21.77 0.61
CA ILE A 278 -0.03 -20.52 0.40
C ILE A 278 -1.05 -20.30 1.54
N ARG A 279 -0.93 -19.16 2.20
CA ARG A 279 -1.93 -18.64 3.15
C ARG A 279 -2.88 -17.73 2.40
N CYS A 280 -4.15 -18.14 2.32
CA CYS A 280 -5.20 -17.34 1.73
C CYS A 280 -5.96 -16.57 2.81
N HIS A 281 -6.10 -15.28 2.63
CA HIS A 281 -6.92 -14.39 3.45
C HIS A 281 -8.04 -13.85 2.56
N LEU A 282 -9.27 -14.28 2.81
CA LEU A 282 -10.45 -13.85 2.08
C LEU A 282 -11.25 -12.88 2.95
N SER A 283 -11.59 -11.71 2.43
CA SER A 283 -12.46 -10.73 3.09
C SER A 283 -13.66 -10.47 2.19
N LEU A 284 -14.86 -10.79 2.65
CA LEU A 284 -16.11 -10.64 1.91
C LEU A 284 -16.96 -9.57 2.59
N PHE A 285 -17.24 -8.46 1.90
CA PHE A 285 -17.98 -7.33 2.46
C PHE A 285 -19.27 -7.09 1.68
N GLY A 286 -20.40 -7.02 2.38
CA GLY A 286 -21.70 -6.64 1.79
C GLY A 286 -22.33 -7.70 0.88
N MET A 287 -22.08 -8.99 1.15
CA MET A 287 -22.59 -10.10 0.34
C MET A 287 -24.04 -10.45 0.70
N SER A 288 -25.01 -9.75 0.12
CA SER A 288 -26.41 -10.17 0.13
C SER A 288 -26.60 -11.49 -0.63
N ASN A 289 -27.52 -12.34 -0.16
CA ASN A 289 -27.88 -13.64 -0.76
C ASN A 289 -26.70 -14.60 -0.96
N PHE A 290 -25.72 -14.57 -0.05
CA PHE A 290 -24.56 -15.46 -0.11
C PHE A 290 -24.97 -16.93 0.05
N ASN A 291 -24.69 -17.76 -0.95
CA ASN A 291 -24.95 -19.20 -0.94
C ASN A 291 -23.88 -19.95 -0.13
N PHE A 292 -24.13 -20.10 1.16
CA PHE A 292 -23.23 -20.81 2.09
C PHE A 292 -23.04 -22.29 1.76
N GLU A 293 -24.02 -22.94 1.15
CA GLU A 293 -23.89 -24.34 0.74
C GLU A 293 -22.86 -24.49 -0.38
N GLN A 294 -22.95 -23.63 -1.39
CA GLN A 294 -21.98 -23.58 -2.49
C GLN A 294 -20.59 -23.18 -2.00
N PHE A 295 -20.51 -22.18 -1.12
CA PHE A 295 -19.25 -21.80 -0.49
C PHE A 295 -18.63 -22.97 0.29
N HIS A 296 -19.43 -23.69 1.08
CA HIS A 296 -18.98 -24.89 1.79
C HIS A 296 -18.46 -25.98 0.83
N ARG A 297 -19.15 -26.21 -0.30
CA ARG A 297 -18.68 -27.13 -1.36
C ARG A 297 -17.36 -26.66 -1.98
N ALA A 298 -17.17 -25.35 -2.17
CA ALA A 298 -15.91 -24.78 -2.67
C ALA A 298 -14.77 -24.92 -1.67
N LEU A 299 -15.01 -24.66 -0.37
CA LEU A 299 -14.02 -24.85 0.69
C LEU A 299 -13.52 -26.30 0.75
N ARG A 300 -14.40 -27.28 0.54
CA ARG A 300 -14.00 -28.71 0.49
C ARG A 300 -13.08 -29.04 -0.67
N LYS A 301 -13.00 -28.21 -1.71
CA LYS A 301 -12.05 -28.41 -2.83
C LYS A 301 -10.65 -27.87 -2.53
N LEU A 302 -10.50 -27.00 -1.52
CA LEU A 302 -9.23 -26.38 -1.14
C LEU A 302 -8.31 -27.30 -0.33
N ASN A 303 -8.18 -28.58 -0.71
CA ASN A 303 -7.62 -29.73 0.04
C ASN A 303 -6.29 -29.53 0.81
N SER A 304 -5.64 -28.37 0.69
CA SER A 304 -4.31 -28.06 1.21
C SER A 304 -4.11 -26.60 1.64
N CYS A 305 -5.01 -25.66 1.33
CA CYS A 305 -4.77 -24.25 1.63
C CYS A 305 -5.10 -23.89 3.08
N ARG A 306 -4.27 -23.05 3.72
CA ARG A 306 -4.62 -22.38 4.98
C ARG A 306 -5.45 -21.15 4.63
N LEU A 307 -6.73 -21.17 4.98
CA LEU A 307 -7.67 -20.09 4.69
C LEU A 307 -8.06 -19.37 5.98
N SER A 308 -7.99 -18.05 5.97
CA SER A 308 -8.65 -17.17 6.93
C SER A 308 -9.70 -16.36 6.18
N CYS A 309 -10.97 -16.57 6.48
CA CYS A 309 -12.07 -15.86 5.83
C CYS A 309 -12.79 -14.94 6.83
N PHE A 310 -12.94 -13.67 6.44
CA PHE A 310 -13.74 -12.68 7.15
C PHE A 310 -14.98 -12.37 6.33
N LEU A 311 -16.16 -12.50 6.95
CA LEU A 311 -17.46 -12.16 6.39
C LEU A 311 -17.97 -10.93 7.13
N THR A 312 -18.17 -9.81 6.44
CA THR A 312 -18.65 -8.57 7.04
C THR A 312 -19.99 -8.16 6.44
N TYR A 313 -20.99 -8.05 7.31
CA TYR A 313 -22.35 -7.61 7.00
C TYR A 313 -22.59 -6.19 7.49
N CYS A 314 -23.32 -5.41 6.68
CA CYS A 314 -23.75 -4.05 7.02
C CYS A 314 -25.27 -4.06 7.25
N LEU A 315 -25.69 -4.01 8.52
CA LEU A 315 -27.08 -4.21 8.96
C LEU A 315 -28.11 -3.22 8.38
N PRO A 316 -27.78 -1.94 8.14
CA PRO A 316 -28.77 -1.02 7.55
C PRO A 316 -29.21 -1.42 6.13
N TRP A 317 -28.49 -2.36 5.50
CA TRP A 317 -28.66 -2.72 4.09
C TRP A 317 -28.92 -4.22 3.88
N HIS A 318 -28.57 -5.07 4.85
CA HIS A 318 -28.67 -6.52 4.73
C HIS A 318 -29.15 -7.16 6.05
N SER A 319 -30.08 -8.12 5.95
CA SER A 319 -30.39 -8.99 7.09
C SER A 319 -29.22 -9.92 7.39
N LEU A 320 -28.97 -10.17 8.66
CA LEU A 320 -28.05 -11.23 9.06
C LEU A 320 -28.58 -12.58 8.52
N PRO A 321 -27.70 -13.43 8.00
CA PRO A 321 -28.12 -14.76 7.60
C PRO A 321 -28.46 -15.61 8.83
N ASP A 322 -29.25 -16.66 8.63
CA ASP A 322 -29.55 -17.62 9.69
C ASP A 322 -28.29 -18.44 10.01
N PHE A 323 -27.53 -17.98 11.01
CA PHE A 323 -26.29 -18.62 11.42
C PHE A 323 -26.51 -20.00 12.06
N ASP A 324 -27.68 -20.27 12.63
CA ASP A 324 -27.97 -21.58 13.18
C ASP A 324 -28.16 -22.60 12.07
N HIS A 325 -28.81 -22.21 10.97
CA HIS A 325 -28.83 -23.01 9.75
C HIS A 325 -27.43 -23.17 9.13
N ILE A 326 -26.64 -22.09 9.03
CA ILE A 326 -25.28 -22.15 8.45
C ILE A 326 -24.35 -23.06 9.26
N ARG A 327 -24.47 -23.08 10.59
CA ARG A 327 -23.65 -23.93 11.45
C ARG A 327 -23.92 -25.43 11.27
N GLN A 328 -25.00 -25.81 10.59
CA GLN A 328 -25.25 -27.20 10.19
C GLN A 328 -24.21 -27.71 9.17
N PHE A 329 -23.56 -26.79 8.43
CA PHE A 329 -22.44 -27.16 7.58
C PHE A 329 -21.19 -27.39 8.42
N SER A 330 -20.68 -28.63 8.40
CA SER A 330 -19.54 -29.10 9.22
C SER A 330 -18.31 -28.18 9.26
N LEU A 331 -17.99 -27.44 8.19
CA LEU A 331 -16.84 -26.52 8.16
C LEU A 331 -17.18 -25.15 8.76
N LEU A 332 -18.44 -24.74 8.64
CA LEU A 332 -18.92 -23.41 9.05
C LEU A 332 -19.34 -23.38 10.53
N ASN A 333 -19.39 -24.53 11.21
CA ASN A 333 -19.56 -24.58 12.67
C ASN A 333 -18.43 -23.86 13.44
N GLN A 334 -17.29 -23.61 12.79
CA GLN A 334 -16.13 -22.89 13.35
C GLN A 334 -16.27 -21.36 13.22
N LEU A 335 -17.35 -20.85 12.61
CA LEU A 335 -17.59 -19.41 12.48
C LEU A 335 -17.68 -18.76 13.87
N ARG A 336 -16.78 -17.81 14.12
CA ARG A 336 -16.74 -17.02 15.35
C ARG A 336 -17.10 -15.56 15.06
N PRO A 337 -17.70 -14.83 16.02
CA PRO A 337 -17.77 -13.38 15.93
C PRO A 337 -16.37 -12.79 15.75
N GLY A 338 -16.23 -11.85 14.82
CA GLY A 338 -15.00 -11.16 14.48
C GLY A 338 -14.78 -9.88 15.32
N PRO A 339 -13.70 -9.13 15.02
CA PRO A 339 -13.29 -7.99 15.83
C PRO A 339 -14.16 -6.73 15.65
N CYS A 340 -14.94 -6.64 14.57
CA CYS A 340 -15.81 -5.49 14.28
C CYS A 340 -17.27 -5.89 14.40
N ASN A 341 -17.81 -5.87 15.62
CA ASN A 341 -19.24 -5.91 15.88
C ASN A 341 -19.67 -4.58 16.47
N SER A 342 -20.29 -3.74 15.64
CA SER A 342 -20.98 -2.51 16.03
C SER A 342 -22.44 -2.61 15.61
N ASP A 343 -23.27 -1.65 16.02
CA ASP A 343 -24.70 -1.64 15.68
C ASP A 343 -24.96 -1.70 14.16
N ASP A 344 -24.01 -1.23 13.35
CA ASP A 344 -24.13 -1.20 11.89
C ASP A 344 -23.34 -2.31 11.17
N PHE A 345 -22.29 -2.86 11.79
CA PHE A 345 -21.37 -3.80 11.14
C PHE A 345 -21.18 -5.05 11.98
N HIS A 346 -21.40 -6.21 11.37
CA HIS A 346 -21.15 -7.50 11.99
C HIS A 346 -20.12 -8.28 11.19
N THR A 347 -18.99 -8.60 11.81
CA THR A 347 -17.96 -9.44 11.20
C THR A 347 -17.99 -10.84 11.80
N TYR A 348 -17.84 -11.85 10.95
CA TYR A 348 -17.65 -13.24 11.32
C TYR A 348 -16.33 -13.73 10.75
N HIS A 349 -15.60 -14.52 11.52
CA HIS A 349 -14.29 -15.05 11.17
C HIS A 349 -14.35 -16.57 11.11
N LEU A 350 -13.89 -17.11 9.99
CA LEU A 350 -13.67 -18.53 9.77
C LEU A 350 -12.16 -18.74 9.58
N THR A 351 -11.57 -19.61 10.39
CA THR A 351 -10.21 -20.11 10.14
C THR A 351 -10.32 -21.54 9.70
N TRP A 352 -9.71 -21.87 8.57
CA TRP A 352 -9.66 -23.20 8.01
C TRP A 352 -8.21 -23.59 7.76
N THR A 353 -7.80 -24.68 8.38
CA THR A 353 -6.56 -25.37 8.07
C THR A 353 -6.93 -26.78 7.67
N SER A 354 -6.69 -27.14 6.41
CA SER A 354 -6.86 -28.55 6.00
C SER A 354 -5.94 -29.40 6.87
N VAL A 355 -6.52 -30.32 7.63
CA VAL A 355 -5.81 -31.27 8.48
C VAL A 355 -5.68 -32.55 7.66
N HIS A 356 -4.63 -32.61 6.84
CA HIS A 356 -4.21 -33.84 6.19
C HIS A 356 -2.71 -34.04 6.44
#